data_AF-A0AAV8QCF6-F1
#
_entry.id   AF-A0AAV8QCF6-F1
#
_cell.length_a   1.000
_cell.length_b   1.000
_cell.length_c   1.000
_cell.angle_alpha   90.00
_cell.angle_beta   90.00
_cell.angle_gamma   90.00
#
_symmetry.space_group_name_H-M   'P 1'
#
loop_
_entity.id
_entity.type
_entity.pdbx_description
1 polymer ?
#
loop_
_entity_poly.entity_id
_entity_poly.type
_entity_poly.pdbx_seq_one_letter_code
_entity_poly.pdbx_strand_id
1 'polypeptide(L)'
;MAAACVSVVLLLSVLGSASAQLSTGFYSSSCPNLLSTVKPVVQSAISSEKRMGASLLRLFFHDCFVNGCDASLLLDDTSSFTGEKTATPNQNSLRGFDVIDNVKTAVEKACPGVVSCADILAITARDAVVILGGPNWDVKLGRRDAKTASLSAANNNIPPPTSSLSNLISKFSAQGLSRQDMVALAGAHTIGQARCISFRSRSQGEIRNDCRKVN
;
A
#
# COMPACT_ATOMS: atom_id res chain seq x y z
N MET A 1 33.56 -10.92 59.04
CA MET A 1 32.11 -11.18 59.27
C MET A 1 31.34 -10.68 58.06
N ALA A 2 30.63 -11.63 57.44
CA ALA A 2 29.55 -11.53 56.45
C ALA A 2 29.59 -10.42 55.38
N ALA A 3 29.88 -10.86 54.16
CA ALA A 3 29.48 -10.22 52.91
C ALA A 3 27.94 -10.12 52.82
N ALA A 4 27.41 -8.92 52.59
CA ALA A 4 26.07 -8.72 52.05
C ALA A 4 26.21 -8.42 50.55
N CYS A 5 26.43 -9.49 49.79
CA CYS A 5 26.16 -9.49 48.36
C CYS A 5 24.64 -9.50 48.14
N VAL A 6 24.27 -9.08 46.94
CA VAL A 6 23.02 -9.38 46.23
C VAL A 6 21.81 -8.52 46.64
N SER A 7 21.48 -7.55 45.77
CA SER A 7 20.14 -7.41 45.16
C SER A 7 19.71 -5.94 44.95
N VAL A 8 20.38 -5.18 44.06
CA VAL A 8 19.70 -4.10 43.32
C VAL A 8 20.25 -4.03 41.88
N VAL A 9 20.24 -5.15 41.17
CA VAL A 9 20.43 -5.17 39.72
C VAL A 9 19.39 -6.12 39.13
N LEU A 10 18.13 -5.69 39.06
CA LEU A 10 17.16 -6.26 38.12
C LEU A 10 15.94 -5.35 37.95
N LEU A 11 16.12 -4.19 37.29
CA LEU A 11 15.00 -3.44 36.71
C LEU A 11 15.26 -3.10 35.24
N LEU A 12 15.74 -4.08 34.47
CA LEU A 12 16.01 -3.98 33.05
C LEU A 12 15.60 -5.31 32.36
N SER A 13 14.30 -5.56 32.24
CA SER A 13 13.76 -6.58 31.31
C SER A 13 12.22 -6.62 31.30
N VAL A 14 11.58 -5.48 31.02
CA VAL A 14 10.26 -5.51 30.36
C VAL A 14 10.32 -4.63 29.12
N LEU A 15 11.25 -4.94 28.22
CA LEU A 15 11.02 -4.67 26.80
C LEU A 15 10.13 -5.81 26.31
N GLY A 16 8.85 -5.77 26.70
CA GLY A 16 7.86 -6.61 26.07
C GLY A 16 7.86 -6.27 24.58
N SER A 17 8.04 -7.28 23.72
CA SER A 17 7.77 -7.12 22.30
C SER A 17 6.30 -6.73 22.16
N ALA A 18 6.02 -5.45 21.99
CA ALA A 18 4.68 -4.98 21.69
C ALA A 18 4.34 -5.46 20.28
N SER A 19 3.70 -6.62 20.18
CA SER A 19 3.01 -7.02 18.96
C SER A 19 1.74 -6.17 18.88
N ALA A 20 1.81 -5.03 18.21
CA ALA A 20 0.63 -4.24 17.90
C ALA A 20 -0.18 -4.99 16.83
N GLN A 21 -1.11 -5.84 17.29
CA GLN A 21 -1.98 -6.61 16.41
C GLN A 21 -2.96 -5.65 15.72
N LEU A 22 -2.99 -5.67 14.38
CA LEU A 22 -3.99 -4.92 13.61
C LEU A 22 -5.40 -5.44 13.93
N SER A 23 -6.38 -4.54 14.03
CA SER A 23 -7.78 -4.88 14.34
C SER A 23 -8.76 -4.07 13.51
N THR A 24 -9.96 -4.60 13.29
CA THR A 24 -11.02 -3.92 12.54
C THR A 24 -11.62 -2.74 13.32
N GLY A 25 -11.51 -2.75 14.65
CA GLY A 25 -12.01 -1.71 15.55
C GLY A 25 -10.94 -0.74 16.08
N PHE A 26 -9.75 -0.68 15.48
CA PHE A 26 -8.61 0.09 16.01
C PHE A 26 -8.94 1.58 16.26
N TYR A 27 -9.75 2.18 15.38
CA TYR A 27 -10.16 3.59 15.47
C TYR A 27 -11.59 3.78 15.99
N SER A 28 -12.27 2.74 16.49
CA SER A 28 -13.68 2.84 16.88
C SER A 28 -13.96 3.86 17.97
N SER A 29 -13.00 4.13 18.87
CA SER A 29 -13.13 5.15 19.91
C SER A 29 -12.50 6.50 19.52
N SER A 30 -11.36 6.47 18.83
CA SER A 30 -10.55 7.68 18.54
C SER A 30 -10.94 8.41 17.26
N CYS A 31 -11.51 7.71 16.28
CA CYS A 31 -12.07 8.30 15.06
C CYS A 31 -13.28 7.48 14.57
N PRO A 32 -14.43 7.51 15.30
CA PRO A 32 -15.58 6.64 15.04
C PRO A 32 -16.18 6.80 13.64
N ASN A 33 -16.06 7.99 13.04
CA ASN A 33 -16.59 8.31 11.72
C ASN A 33 -15.57 8.08 10.59
N LEU A 34 -14.41 7.47 10.85
CA LEU A 34 -13.33 7.33 9.88
C LEU A 34 -13.79 6.78 8.53
N LEU A 35 -14.43 5.61 8.51
CA LEU A 35 -14.85 4.97 7.26
C LEU A 35 -15.91 5.80 6.51
N SER A 36 -16.83 6.45 7.24
CA SER A 36 -17.83 7.35 6.64
C SER A 36 -17.23 8.67 6.14
N THR A 37 -16.08 9.10 6.67
CA THR A 37 -15.35 10.27 6.19
C THR A 37 -14.57 9.97 4.91
N VAL A 38 -13.94 8.79 4.83
CA VAL A 38 -13.11 8.40 3.67
C VAL A 38 -13.97 8.09 2.44
N LYS A 39 -15.03 7.30 2.61
CA LYS A 39 -15.81 6.74 1.50
C LYS A 39 -16.32 7.78 0.49
N PRO A 40 -16.90 8.93 0.88
CA PRO A 40 -17.38 9.94 -0.06
C PRO A 40 -16.27 10.57 -0.91
N VAL A 41 -15.08 10.78 -0.34
CA VAL A 41 -13.93 11.33 -1.07
C VAL A 41 -13.46 10.37 -2.16
N VAL A 42 -13.31 9.09 -1.81
CA VAL A 42 -12.95 8.01 -2.76
C VAL A 42 -14.03 7.86 -3.83
N GLN A 43 -15.31 7.85 -3.44
CA GLN A 43 -16.44 7.78 -4.37
C GLN A 43 -16.43 8.92 -5.38
N SER A 44 -16.20 10.15 -4.93
CA SER A 44 -16.13 11.33 -5.80
C SER A 44 -14.98 11.22 -6.81
N ALA A 45 -13.80 10.79 -6.36
CA ALA A 45 -12.64 10.60 -7.23
C ALA A 45 -12.89 9.51 -8.30
N ILE A 46 -13.50 8.37 -7.92
CA ILE A 46 -13.82 7.30 -8.86
C ILE A 46 -14.96 7.69 -9.82
N SER A 47 -15.93 8.49 -9.36
CA SER A 47 -17.02 8.97 -10.20
C SER A 47 -16.52 9.95 -11.26
N SER A 48 -15.49 10.75 -10.92
CA SER A 48 -14.82 11.67 -11.84
C SER A 48 -13.94 10.91 -12.84
N GLU A 49 -13.26 9.86 -12.39
CA GLU A 49 -12.47 8.99 -13.25
C GLU A 49 -12.48 7.54 -12.75
N LYS A 50 -13.19 6.66 -13.47
CA LYS A 50 -13.37 5.26 -13.06
C LYS A 50 -12.06 4.50 -12.84
N ARG A 51 -11.00 4.85 -13.59
CA ARG A 51 -9.65 4.26 -13.46
C ARG A 51 -8.99 4.58 -12.11
N MET A 52 -9.43 5.62 -11.41
CA MET A 52 -8.85 6.01 -10.13
C MET A 52 -8.96 4.89 -9.09
N GLY A 53 -10.04 4.10 -9.09
CA GLY A 53 -10.19 2.99 -8.15
C GLY A 53 -9.10 1.93 -8.31
N ALA A 54 -8.76 1.57 -9.55
CA ALA A 54 -7.63 0.67 -9.82
C ALA A 54 -6.27 1.29 -9.43
N SER A 55 -6.15 2.62 -9.51
CA SER A 55 -4.93 3.34 -9.14
C SER A 55 -4.69 3.32 -7.63
N LEU A 56 -5.75 3.55 -6.83
CA LEU A 56 -5.73 3.49 -5.37
C LEU A 56 -5.42 2.08 -4.86
N LEU A 57 -6.04 1.05 -5.44
CA LEU A 57 -5.72 -0.34 -5.12
C LEU A 57 -4.25 -0.66 -5.40
N ARG A 58 -3.72 -0.17 -6.52
CA ARG A 58 -2.32 -0.37 -6.90
C ARG A 58 -1.35 0.37 -5.97
N LEU A 59 -1.68 1.57 -5.49
CA LEU A 59 -0.87 2.28 -4.49
C LEU A 59 -0.67 1.43 -3.24
N PHE A 60 -1.74 0.84 -2.70
CA PHE A 60 -1.64 -0.01 -1.52
C PHE A 60 -0.79 -1.27 -1.75
N PHE A 61 -0.91 -1.91 -2.92
CA PHE A 61 -0.03 -3.03 -3.28
C PHE A 61 1.45 -2.61 -3.30
N HIS A 62 1.77 -1.49 -3.94
CA HIS A 62 3.14 -1.00 -4.06
C HIS A 62 3.74 -0.60 -2.71
N ASP A 63 2.95 0.00 -1.81
CA ASP A 63 3.36 0.29 -0.44
C ASP A 63 3.71 -1.01 0.29
N CYS A 64 2.76 -1.95 0.36
CA CYS A 64 2.94 -3.21 1.09
C CYS A 64 4.11 -4.08 0.58
N PHE A 65 4.47 -4.00 -0.70
CA PHE A 65 5.56 -4.79 -1.28
C PHE A 65 6.96 -4.22 -1.00
N VAL A 66 7.05 -3.04 -0.36
CA VAL A 66 8.30 -2.37 -0.04
C VAL A 66 8.35 -2.12 1.47
N ASN A 67 9.08 -2.95 2.21
CA ASN A 67 9.23 -2.87 3.67
C ASN A 67 7.93 -3.00 4.50
N GLY A 68 6.80 -3.31 3.85
CA GLY A 68 5.50 -3.51 4.50
C GLY A 68 4.56 -2.34 4.23
N CYS A 69 3.33 -2.42 4.72
CA CYS A 69 2.33 -1.38 4.49
C CYS A 69 2.54 -0.24 5.51
N ASP A 70 3.43 0.70 5.22
CA ASP A 70 3.87 1.73 6.16
C ASP A 70 3.82 3.16 5.57
N ALA A 71 3.16 3.34 4.42
CA ALA A 71 3.08 4.62 3.72
C ALA A 71 4.43 5.24 3.31
N SER A 72 5.54 4.47 3.30
CA SER A 72 6.82 4.96 2.79
C SER A 72 6.74 5.44 1.34
N LEU A 73 5.86 4.82 0.54
CA LEU A 73 5.59 5.16 -0.85
C LEU A 73 5.09 6.60 -1.03
N LEU A 74 4.45 7.18 0.00
CA LEU A 74 3.85 8.51 -0.06
C LEU A 74 4.87 9.63 0.15
N LEU A 75 6.03 9.33 0.72
CA LEU A 75 7.08 10.32 0.99
C LEU A 75 7.66 10.87 -0.32
N ASP A 76 7.67 12.19 -0.43
CA ASP A 76 8.28 12.90 -1.56
C ASP A 76 9.80 13.06 -1.40
N ASP A 77 10.47 13.20 -2.53
CA ASP A 77 11.89 13.54 -2.57
C ASP A 77 12.13 14.91 -1.92
N THR A 78 13.23 15.04 -1.18
CA THR A 78 13.76 16.31 -0.67
C THR A 78 15.23 16.45 -1.09
N SER A 79 15.89 17.55 -0.73
CA SER A 79 17.31 17.74 -1.05
C SER A 79 18.24 16.70 -0.41
N SER A 80 17.82 16.04 0.67
CA SER A 80 18.63 15.06 1.41
C SER A 80 17.99 13.67 1.50
N PHE A 81 16.86 13.46 0.83
CA PHE A 81 16.08 12.22 0.91
C PHE A 81 15.47 11.89 -0.45
N THR A 82 15.59 10.63 -0.86
CA THR A 82 14.92 10.12 -2.07
C THR A 82 13.86 9.11 -1.66
N GLY A 83 12.62 9.40 -2.02
CA GLY A 83 11.46 8.55 -1.82
C GLY A 83 11.39 7.41 -2.84
N GLU A 84 10.22 6.79 -2.94
CA GLU A 84 10.01 5.62 -3.81
C GLU A 84 9.35 5.98 -5.14
N LYS A 85 8.79 7.18 -5.26
CA LYS A 85 7.99 7.60 -6.43
C LYS A 85 8.81 7.60 -7.73
N THR A 86 10.13 7.74 -7.64
CA THR A 86 11.07 7.71 -8.76
C THR A 86 11.59 6.31 -9.10
N ALA A 87 11.19 5.27 -8.37
CA ALA A 87 11.54 3.89 -8.70
C ALA A 87 11.00 3.50 -10.08
N THR A 88 11.70 2.63 -10.80
CA THR A 88 11.29 2.11 -12.12
C THR A 88 9.83 1.60 -12.17
N PRO A 89 9.33 0.82 -11.20
CA PRO A 89 7.94 0.36 -11.22
C PRO A 89 6.90 1.46 -10.92
N ASN A 90 7.34 2.60 -10.36
CA ASN A 90 6.50 3.68 -9.82
C ASN A 90 6.46 4.90 -10.76
N GLN A 91 7.61 5.29 -11.30
CA GLN A 91 7.79 6.51 -12.07
C GLN A 91 6.93 6.50 -13.34
N ASN A 92 6.18 7.59 -13.57
CA ASN A 92 5.25 7.74 -14.70
C ASN A 92 4.25 6.57 -14.82
N SER A 93 3.85 6.00 -13.67
CA SER A 93 3.06 4.77 -13.59
C SER A 93 2.05 4.81 -12.45
N LEU A 94 2.50 4.98 -11.20
CA LEU A 94 1.61 5.19 -10.05
C LEU A 94 0.96 6.58 -10.13
N ARG A 95 -0.25 6.69 -9.57
CA ARG A 95 -1.08 7.89 -9.58
C ARG A 95 -2.17 7.81 -8.51
N GLY A 96 -2.83 8.93 -8.23
CA GLY A 96 -3.86 9.03 -7.19
C GLY A 96 -3.34 9.52 -5.84
N PHE A 97 -2.09 10.02 -5.78
CA PHE A 97 -1.50 10.61 -4.58
C PHE A 97 -2.33 11.82 -4.09
N ASP A 98 -2.83 12.63 -5.00
CA ASP A 98 -3.73 13.76 -4.75
C ASP A 98 -5.04 13.34 -4.08
N VAL A 99 -5.57 12.17 -4.44
CA VAL A 99 -6.77 11.61 -3.79
C VAL A 99 -6.44 11.18 -2.36
N ILE A 100 -5.26 10.61 -2.12
CA ILE A 100 -4.79 10.28 -0.77
C ILE A 100 -4.64 11.55 0.09
N ASP A 101 -4.10 12.64 -0.46
CA ASP A 101 -3.99 13.92 0.23
C ASP A 101 -5.36 14.52 0.60
N ASN A 102 -6.33 14.43 -0.32
CA ASN A 102 -7.70 14.87 -0.08
C ASN A 102 -8.39 14.04 1.02
N VAL A 103 -8.20 12.71 0.99
CA VAL A 103 -8.69 11.81 2.05
C VAL A 103 -8.04 12.15 3.38
N LYS A 104 -6.71 12.32 3.40
CA LYS A 104 -5.96 12.68 4.61
C LYS A 104 -6.44 14.00 5.18
N THR A 105 -6.66 15.01 4.34
CA THR A 105 -7.18 16.32 4.77
C THR A 105 -8.58 16.20 5.38
N ALA A 106 -9.48 15.44 4.76
CA ALA A 106 -10.82 15.21 5.31
C ALA A 106 -10.77 14.46 6.66
N VAL A 107 -9.90 13.47 6.78
CA VAL A 107 -9.69 12.70 8.01
C VAL A 107 -9.06 13.55 9.11
N GLU A 108 -8.02 14.33 8.82
CA GLU A 108 -7.39 15.23 9.79
C GLU A 108 -8.33 16.31 10.29
N LYS A 109 -9.27 16.78 9.45
CA LYS A 109 -10.33 17.68 9.88
C LYS A 109 -11.30 17.02 10.87
N ALA A 110 -11.54 15.71 10.73
CA ALA A 110 -12.48 14.96 11.57
C ALA A 110 -11.83 14.44 12.86
N CYS A 111 -10.58 13.99 12.79
CA CYS A 111 -9.83 13.40 13.91
C CYS A 111 -8.32 13.72 13.78
N PRO A 112 -7.90 14.94 14.22
CA PRO A 112 -6.53 15.42 14.04
C PRO A 112 -5.47 14.51 14.67
N GLY A 113 -4.46 14.13 13.91
CA GLY A 113 -3.29 13.38 14.36
C GLY A 113 -3.56 11.93 14.79
N VAL A 114 -4.73 11.37 14.45
CA VAL A 114 -5.15 10.04 14.91
C VAL A 114 -4.80 8.95 13.90
N VAL A 115 -5.17 9.16 12.63
CA VAL A 115 -5.19 8.09 11.62
C VAL A 115 -3.94 8.14 10.75
N SER A 116 -3.25 7.01 10.61
CA SER A 116 -2.03 6.94 9.79
C SER A 116 -2.33 7.00 8.29
N CYS A 117 -1.37 7.50 7.52
CA CYS A 117 -1.43 7.44 6.06
C CYS A 117 -1.43 5.99 5.55
N ALA A 118 -0.73 5.09 6.24
CA ALA A 118 -0.70 3.66 5.92
C ALA A 118 -2.09 3.01 6.01
N ASP A 119 -2.89 3.37 7.03
CA ASP A 119 -4.26 2.89 7.12
C ASP A 119 -5.21 3.60 6.15
N ILE A 120 -4.94 4.86 5.78
CA ILE A 120 -5.67 5.52 4.70
C ILE A 120 -5.47 4.77 3.37
N LEU A 121 -4.25 4.33 3.04
CA LEU A 121 -4.02 3.50 1.85
C LEU A 121 -4.83 2.19 1.90
N ALA A 122 -4.86 1.51 3.05
CA ALA A 122 -5.62 0.27 3.23
C ALA A 122 -7.14 0.49 3.07
N ILE A 123 -7.68 1.55 3.66
CA ILE A 123 -9.12 1.88 3.58
C ILE A 123 -9.49 2.28 2.14
N THR A 124 -8.71 3.16 1.52
CA THR A 124 -8.98 3.65 0.16
C THR A 124 -8.91 2.53 -0.88
N ALA A 125 -7.98 1.58 -0.74
CA ALA A 125 -7.92 0.39 -1.58
C ALA A 125 -9.17 -0.50 -1.44
N ARG A 126 -9.66 -0.72 -0.21
CA ARG A 126 -10.90 -1.49 0.00
C ARG A 126 -12.10 -0.78 -0.58
N ASP A 127 -12.28 0.50 -0.24
CA ASP A 127 -13.40 1.30 -0.72
C ASP A 127 -13.39 1.35 -2.25
N ALA A 128 -12.22 1.49 -2.89
CA ALA A 128 -12.10 1.46 -4.34
C ALA A 128 -12.62 0.15 -4.97
N VAL A 129 -12.29 -1.01 -4.39
CA VAL A 129 -12.78 -2.30 -4.88
C VAL A 129 -14.30 -2.40 -4.73
N VAL A 130 -14.83 -2.04 -3.56
CA VAL A 130 -16.28 -2.08 -3.29
C VAL A 130 -17.05 -1.15 -4.24
N ILE A 131 -16.56 0.07 -4.43
CA ILE A 131 -17.21 1.07 -5.30
C ILE A 131 -17.24 0.61 -6.76
N LEU A 132 -16.22 -0.14 -7.19
CA LEU A 132 -16.17 -0.72 -8.54
C LEU A 132 -16.95 -2.04 -8.68
N GLY A 133 -17.71 -2.45 -7.67
CA GLY A 133 -18.57 -3.64 -7.68
C GLY A 133 -17.87 -4.93 -7.24
N GLY A 134 -16.68 -4.84 -6.65
CA GLY A 134 -15.99 -5.97 -6.05
C GLY A 134 -16.50 -6.33 -4.65
N PRO A 135 -15.90 -7.35 -4.02
CA PRO A 135 -16.29 -7.79 -2.68
C PRO A 135 -15.95 -6.73 -1.62
N ASN A 136 -16.70 -6.75 -0.52
CA ASN A 136 -16.37 -6.05 0.71
C ASN A 136 -15.60 -6.96 1.66
N TRP A 137 -14.73 -6.39 2.48
CA TRP A 137 -14.06 -7.07 3.58
C TRP A 137 -13.76 -6.10 4.71
N ASP A 138 -13.56 -6.66 5.91
CA ASP A 138 -13.18 -5.90 7.09
C ASP A 138 -11.68 -5.62 7.07
N VAL A 139 -11.30 -4.39 6.74
CA VAL A 139 -9.90 -3.95 6.75
C VAL A 139 -9.40 -3.92 8.19
N LYS A 140 -8.31 -4.63 8.47
CA LYS A 140 -7.60 -4.49 9.75
C LYS A 140 -6.77 -3.21 9.73
N LEU A 141 -6.84 -2.43 10.79
CA LEU A 141 -6.23 -1.12 10.97
C LEU A 141 -5.31 -1.11 12.22
N GLY A 142 -4.53 -0.06 12.37
CA GLY A 142 -3.49 0.11 13.40
C GLY A 142 -2.07 0.23 12.84
N ARG A 143 -1.90 0.43 11.52
CA ARG A 143 -0.58 0.65 10.91
C ARG A 143 -0.05 2.02 11.32
N ARG A 144 1.26 2.19 11.24
CA ARG A 144 1.94 3.47 11.50
C ARG A 144 2.79 3.86 10.31
N ASP A 145 2.96 5.17 10.15
CA ASP A 145 3.70 5.74 9.03
C ASP A 145 5.21 5.59 9.23
N ALA A 146 5.89 5.20 8.17
CA ALA A 146 7.34 5.16 8.08
C ALA A 146 7.94 6.58 8.14
N LYS A 147 9.18 6.65 8.61
CA LYS A 147 9.98 7.87 8.60
C LYS A 147 11.02 7.90 7.49
N THR A 148 11.08 6.84 6.71
CA THR A 148 12.07 6.62 5.64
C THR A 148 11.40 5.86 4.50
N ALA A 149 12.00 5.93 3.32
CA ALA A 149 11.60 5.19 2.14
C ALA A 149 12.79 4.42 1.59
N SER A 150 12.54 3.45 0.71
CA SER A 150 13.61 2.68 0.08
C SER A 150 13.42 2.55 -1.43
N LEU A 151 14.04 3.48 -2.16
CA LEU A 151 14.11 3.42 -3.63
C LEU A 151 14.69 2.10 -4.14
N SER A 152 15.72 1.57 -3.45
CA SER A 152 16.36 0.31 -3.83
C SER A 152 15.43 -0.89 -3.61
N ALA A 153 14.73 -0.95 -2.47
CA ALA A 153 13.76 -2.01 -2.22
C ALA A 153 12.56 -1.91 -3.18
N ALA A 154 12.10 -0.70 -3.51
CA ALA A 154 11.06 -0.52 -4.53
C ALA A 154 11.48 -1.06 -5.91
N ASN A 155 12.70 -0.78 -6.36
CA ASN A 155 13.23 -1.32 -7.61
C ASN A 155 13.42 -2.85 -7.58
N ASN A 156 13.77 -3.40 -6.41
CA ASN A 156 14.13 -4.81 -6.28
C ASN A 156 12.96 -5.73 -5.95
N ASN A 157 11.97 -5.28 -5.18
CA ASN A 157 10.91 -6.14 -4.64
C ASN A 157 9.71 -6.22 -5.57
N ILE A 158 9.28 -5.08 -6.12
CA ILE A 158 8.08 -5.00 -6.95
C ILE A 158 8.30 -5.77 -8.27
N PRO A 159 7.48 -6.78 -8.60
CA PRO A 159 7.67 -7.56 -9.81
C PRO A 159 7.45 -6.74 -11.09
N PRO A 160 8.38 -6.75 -12.07
CA PRO A 160 8.12 -6.18 -13.38
C PRO A 160 7.11 -7.04 -14.17
N PRO A 161 6.41 -6.47 -15.17
CA PRO A 161 5.43 -7.19 -15.99
C PRO A 161 6.03 -8.31 -16.85
N THR A 162 7.36 -8.33 -17.01
CA THR A 162 8.13 -9.35 -17.73
C THR A 162 8.62 -10.50 -16.85
N SER A 163 8.22 -10.53 -15.56
CA SER A 163 8.64 -11.58 -14.62
C SER A 163 8.18 -12.97 -15.09
N SER A 164 9.06 -13.96 -14.95
CA SER A 164 8.66 -15.36 -15.05
C SER A 164 7.75 -15.77 -13.89
N LEU A 165 6.98 -16.84 -14.06
CA LEU A 165 6.14 -17.40 -12.99
C LEU A 165 6.97 -17.78 -11.75
N SER A 166 8.16 -18.36 -11.93
CA SER A 166 9.05 -18.71 -10.81
C SER A 166 9.50 -17.48 -10.02
N ASN A 167 9.82 -16.38 -10.69
CA ASN A 167 10.19 -15.13 -10.04
C ASN A 167 9.00 -14.49 -9.31
N LEU A 168 7.80 -14.52 -9.91
CA LEU A 168 6.58 -14.05 -9.25
C LEU A 168 6.33 -14.82 -7.95
N ILE A 169 6.39 -16.16 -7.99
CA ILE A 169 6.23 -17.00 -6.80
C ILE A 169 7.28 -16.65 -5.74
N SER A 170 8.54 -16.49 -6.12
CA SER A 170 9.63 -16.14 -5.20
C SER A 170 9.40 -14.78 -4.53
N LYS A 171 8.97 -13.77 -5.30
CA LYS A 171 8.74 -12.41 -4.78
C LYS A 171 7.56 -12.36 -3.82
N PHE A 172 6.45 -13.01 -4.15
CA PHE A 172 5.29 -13.08 -3.26
C PHE A 172 5.63 -13.88 -1.99
N SER A 173 6.35 -15.00 -2.12
CA SER A 173 6.80 -15.77 -0.96
C SER A 173 7.71 -14.96 -0.02
N ALA A 174 8.54 -14.06 -0.56
CA ALA A 174 9.37 -13.17 0.24
C ALA A 174 8.55 -12.14 1.04
N GLN A 175 7.31 -11.86 0.63
CA GLN A 175 6.33 -11.05 1.38
C GLN A 175 5.45 -11.91 2.32
N GLY A 176 5.75 -13.20 2.46
CA GLY A 176 4.93 -14.12 3.25
C GLY A 176 3.61 -14.54 2.58
N LEU A 177 3.47 -14.31 1.27
CA LEU A 177 2.27 -14.64 0.50
C LEU A 177 2.43 -15.97 -0.24
N SER A 178 1.41 -16.81 -0.17
CA SER A 178 1.37 -18.11 -0.84
C SER A 178 1.16 -17.97 -2.36
N ARG A 179 1.27 -19.10 -3.09
CA ARG A 179 0.93 -19.14 -4.52
C ARG A 179 -0.54 -18.83 -4.75
N GLN A 180 -1.41 -19.28 -3.86
CA GLN A 180 -2.84 -19.01 -3.90
C GLN A 180 -3.10 -17.51 -3.73
N ASP A 181 -2.41 -16.85 -2.79
CA ASP A 181 -2.51 -15.40 -2.60
C ASP A 181 -2.03 -14.64 -3.84
N MET A 182 -0.92 -15.07 -4.45
CA MET A 182 -0.42 -14.49 -5.70
C MET A 182 -1.48 -14.58 -6.83
N VAL A 183 -2.12 -15.74 -7.01
CA VAL A 183 -3.16 -15.92 -8.04
C VAL A 183 -4.38 -15.06 -7.73
N ALA A 184 -4.83 -15.01 -6.48
CA ALA A 184 -5.96 -14.18 -6.07
C ALA A 184 -5.67 -12.68 -6.28
N LEU A 185 -4.49 -12.21 -5.87
CA LEU A 185 -4.08 -10.81 -6.00
C LEU A 185 -3.84 -10.39 -7.46
N ALA A 186 -3.42 -11.31 -8.33
CA ALA A 186 -3.35 -11.05 -9.76
C ALA A 186 -4.72 -10.69 -10.38
N GLY A 187 -5.82 -11.11 -9.74
CA GLY A 187 -7.19 -10.73 -10.10
C GLY A 187 -7.45 -9.21 -10.03
N ALA A 188 -6.62 -8.44 -9.31
CA ALA A 188 -6.70 -6.97 -9.30
C ALA A 188 -6.54 -6.35 -10.70
N HIS A 189 -5.91 -7.06 -11.64
CA HIS A 189 -5.82 -6.64 -13.05
C HIS A 189 -7.14 -6.76 -13.83
N THR A 190 -8.26 -7.16 -13.20
CA THR A 190 -9.60 -7.09 -13.81
C THR A 190 -10.11 -5.65 -14.00
N ILE A 191 -9.44 -4.67 -13.39
CA ILE A 191 -9.73 -3.24 -13.52
C ILE A 191 -8.42 -2.47 -13.83
N GLY A 192 -8.57 -1.24 -14.31
CA GLY A 192 -7.44 -0.35 -14.60
C GLY A 192 -6.96 -0.41 -16.04
N GLN A 193 -5.74 0.10 -16.27
CA GLN A 193 -5.13 0.16 -17.59
C GLN A 193 -3.60 0.11 -17.45
N ALA A 194 -2.94 -0.44 -18.48
CA ALA A 194 -1.49 -0.48 -18.60
C ALA A 194 -1.00 0.37 -19.79
N ARG A 195 0.24 0.85 -19.72
CA ARG A 195 0.89 1.56 -20.84
C ARG A 195 1.45 0.55 -21.84
N CYS A 196 1.48 0.89 -23.13
CA CYS A 196 2.14 0.12 -24.21
C CYS A 196 3.46 -0.54 -23.77
N ILE A 197 4.32 0.27 -23.15
CA ILE A 197 5.69 -0.11 -22.79
C ILE A 197 5.74 -1.33 -21.87
N SER A 198 4.67 -1.60 -21.12
CA SER A 198 4.57 -2.69 -20.17
C SER A 198 4.35 -4.05 -20.82
N PHE A 199 3.83 -4.11 -22.06
CA PHE A 199 3.49 -5.38 -22.73
C PHE A 199 3.94 -5.49 -24.19
N ARG A 200 4.46 -4.42 -24.80
CA ARG A 200 4.88 -4.41 -26.22
C ARG A 200 5.90 -5.48 -26.60
N SER A 201 6.71 -5.96 -25.64
CA SER A 201 7.69 -7.04 -25.91
C SER A 201 7.02 -8.40 -26.09
N ARG A 202 5.77 -8.55 -25.65
CA ARG A 202 4.97 -9.76 -25.78
C ARG A 202 4.07 -9.74 -27.02
N SER A 203 3.86 -8.59 -27.66
CA SER A 203 3.05 -8.50 -28.88
C SER A 203 3.89 -8.82 -30.13
N GLN A 204 3.28 -9.56 -31.07
CA GLN A 204 3.90 -9.96 -32.35
C GLN A 204 3.39 -9.07 -33.51
N GLY A 205 4.23 -8.84 -34.52
CA GLY A 205 3.81 -8.24 -35.80
C GLY A 205 3.27 -6.80 -35.72
N GLU A 206 2.26 -6.48 -36.54
CA GLU A 206 1.62 -5.14 -36.61
C GLU A 206 0.99 -4.69 -35.28
N ILE A 207 0.67 -5.62 -34.37
CA ILE A 207 0.15 -5.35 -33.01
C ILE A 207 1.22 -4.66 -32.13
N ARG A 208 2.51 -4.75 -32.49
CA ARG A 208 3.58 -3.99 -31.83
C ARG A 208 3.43 -2.48 -32.02
N ASN A 209 2.80 -2.05 -33.12
CA ASN A 209 2.63 -0.64 -33.49
C ASN A 209 1.25 -0.07 -33.12
N ASP A 210 0.26 -0.92 -32.81
CA ASP A 210 -1.08 -0.49 -32.37
C ASP A 210 -1.43 -1.04 -30.98
N CYS A 211 -0.90 -0.42 -29.92
CA CYS A 211 -1.25 -0.78 -28.55
C CYS A 211 -2.66 -0.34 -28.11
N ARG A 212 -3.52 0.13 -29.02
CA ARG A 212 -4.85 0.67 -28.67
C ARG A 212 -5.85 -0.41 -28.26
N LYS A 213 -5.53 -1.70 -28.43
CA LYS A 213 -6.47 -2.82 -28.23
C LYS A 213 -6.01 -3.81 -27.17
N VAL A 214 -5.73 -3.34 -25.96
CA VAL A 214 -5.68 -4.24 -24.79
C VAL A 214 -6.46 -3.62 -23.65
N ASN A 215 -7.79 -3.73 -23.77
CA ASN A 215 -8.80 -3.80 -22.72
C ASN A 215 -10.14 -4.14 -23.38
#